data_AF-C7P7S0-F1
#
_entry.id   AF-C7P7S0-F1
#
_cell.length_a   1.000
_cell.length_b   1.000
_cell.length_c   1.000
_cell.angle_alpha   90.00
_cell.angle_beta   90.00
_cell.angle_gamma   90.00
#
_symmetry.space_group_name_H-M   'P 1'
#
loop_
_entity.id
_entity.type
_entity.pdbx_description
1 polymer ?
#
loop_
_entity_poly.entity_id
_entity_poly.type
_entity_poly.pdbx_seq_one_letter_code
_entity_poly.pdbx_strand_id
1 'polypeptide(L)'
;MIKIHALEEVKGNSKEVVEREFENLSNELKEKYNAKVRYVDEDIEEDENLKFYTKIGEFEIDFDNFRDYINFCLKYGADIEVIKPEKLKLKANEINEVLALVITAFKSFVDTYKIGFNVYVKEKKDIDVEEYKKGKYDEEEIVDFEEDGFIRVKAVFEGVGKDEDEVVKNLLVSLDREDIIINKIITKNFEDKGFNGLIAVDLLCKPFEMFEIAYKYLPVALSIQKDEIELTLSDIQDIGNELSGAMFELSHAVVMRA
;
A
#
# COMPACT_ATOMS: atom_id res chain seq x y z
N MET A 1 -0.15 20.72 1.37
CA MET A 1 -1.21 20.70 0.34
C MET A 1 -0.75 19.84 -0.81
N ILE A 2 -1.56 18.83 -1.15
CA ILE A 2 -1.37 17.91 -2.27
C ILE A 2 -2.49 18.20 -3.26
N LYS A 3 -2.16 18.38 -4.53
CA LYS A 3 -3.12 18.62 -5.60
C LYS A 3 -3.00 17.49 -6.60
N ILE A 4 -4.13 16.89 -6.95
CA ILE A 4 -4.18 15.78 -7.90
C ILE A 4 -5.22 16.02 -9.00
N HIS A 5 -5.04 15.31 -10.10
CA HIS A 5 -6.11 14.93 -11.01
C HIS A 5 -6.39 13.44 -10.77
N ALA A 6 -7.63 13.12 -10.41
CA ALA A 6 -8.09 11.76 -10.21
C ALA A 6 -9.03 11.36 -11.35
N LEU A 7 -8.71 10.27 -12.03
CA LEU A 7 -9.54 9.69 -13.08
C LEU A 7 -10.37 8.56 -12.47
N GLU A 8 -11.69 8.74 -12.52
CA GLU A 8 -12.68 7.84 -11.95
C GLU A 8 -13.50 7.22 -13.08
N GLU A 9 -13.68 5.91 -13.03
CA GLU A 9 -14.42 5.15 -14.03
C GLU A 9 -15.61 4.42 -13.39
N VAL A 10 -16.78 4.57 -14.02
CA VAL A 10 -17.95 3.74 -13.74
C VAL A 10 -18.29 2.94 -15.00
N LYS A 11 -18.20 1.62 -14.90
CA LYS A 11 -18.47 0.68 -15.99
C LYS A 11 -19.56 -0.33 -15.61
N GLY A 12 -20.48 -0.61 -16.53
CA GLY A 12 -21.56 -1.57 -16.29
C GLY A 12 -22.36 -1.91 -17.53
N ASN A 13 -23.24 -2.91 -17.44
CA ASN A 13 -24.06 -3.38 -18.57
C ASN A 13 -25.41 -2.64 -18.73
N SER A 14 -25.69 -1.65 -17.87
CA SER A 14 -26.90 -0.83 -17.91
C SER A 14 -26.53 0.65 -17.93
N LYS A 15 -26.87 1.33 -19.03
CA LYS A 15 -26.58 2.77 -19.21
C LYS A 15 -27.17 3.61 -18.09
N GLU A 16 -28.44 3.39 -17.74
CA GLU A 16 -29.14 4.15 -16.70
C GLU A 16 -28.46 3.99 -15.32
N VAL A 17 -27.94 2.79 -15.02
CA VAL A 17 -27.22 2.54 -13.76
C VAL A 17 -25.88 3.25 -13.79
N VAL A 18 -25.12 3.13 -14.88
CA VAL A 18 -23.81 3.80 -15.02
C VAL A 18 -23.93 5.32 -14.90
N GLU A 19 -24.92 5.92 -15.56
CA GLU A 19 -25.17 7.36 -15.47
C GLU A 19 -25.50 7.81 -14.04
N ARG A 20 -26.38 7.07 -13.36
CA ARG A 20 -26.77 7.36 -11.98
C ARG A 20 -25.62 7.20 -11.00
N GLU A 21 -24.87 6.10 -11.08
CA GLU A 21 -23.75 5.87 -10.16
C GLU A 21 -22.61 6.87 -10.41
N PHE A 22 -22.36 7.27 -11.66
CA PHE A 22 -21.40 8.34 -11.94
C PHE A 22 -21.87 9.71 -11.41
N GLU A 23 -23.17 10.03 -11.52
CA GLU A 23 -23.71 11.26 -10.94
C GLU A 23 -23.58 11.26 -9.40
N ASN A 24 -23.89 10.13 -8.75
CA ASN A 24 -23.70 9.94 -7.31
C ASN A 24 -22.23 10.15 -6.91
N LEU A 25 -21.29 9.50 -7.61
CA LEU A 25 -19.86 9.65 -7.39
C LEU A 25 -19.41 11.10 -7.56
N SER A 26 -19.78 11.73 -8.69
CA SER A 26 -19.43 13.12 -8.99
C SER A 26 -19.92 14.09 -7.91
N ASN A 27 -21.14 13.90 -7.42
CA ASN A 27 -21.72 14.72 -6.37
C ASN A 27 -21.03 14.48 -5.03
N GLU A 28 -20.75 13.22 -4.68
CA GLU A 28 -20.00 12.88 -3.47
C GLU A 28 -18.61 13.53 -3.47
N LEU A 29 -17.89 13.47 -4.58
CA LEU A 29 -16.55 14.07 -4.70
C LEU A 29 -16.60 15.59 -4.59
N LYS A 30 -17.60 16.24 -5.19
CA LYS A 30 -17.82 17.70 -5.06
C LYS A 30 -18.14 18.10 -3.62
N GLU A 31 -19.01 17.36 -2.94
CA GLU A 31 -19.45 17.70 -1.59
C GLU A 31 -18.36 17.44 -0.54
N LYS A 32 -17.69 16.29 -0.63
CA LYS A 32 -16.73 15.84 0.39
C LYS A 32 -15.33 16.40 0.18
N TYR A 33 -14.90 16.57 -1.07
CA TYR A 33 -13.54 16.95 -1.42
C TYR A 33 -13.46 18.28 -2.19
N ASN A 34 -14.58 18.98 -2.37
CA ASN A 34 -14.65 20.20 -3.19
C ASN A 34 -14.06 19.99 -4.60
N ALA A 35 -14.25 18.78 -5.15
CA ALA A 35 -13.67 18.37 -6.40
C ALA A 35 -14.20 19.22 -7.58
N LYS A 36 -13.31 19.57 -8.51
CA LYS A 36 -13.68 20.27 -9.75
C LYS A 36 -13.61 19.29 -10.91
N VAL A 37 -14.73 19.11 -11.60
CA VAL A 37 -14.76 18.30 -12.82
C VAL A 37 -13.98 19.03 -13.91
N ARG A 38 -12.97 18.35 -14.46
CA ARG A 38 -12.11 18.84 -15.53
C ARG A 38 -12.60 18.34 -16.88
N TYR A 39 -12.92 17.05 -16.92
CA TYR A 39 -13.32 16.34 -18.11
C TYR A 39 -14.32 15.23 -17.77
N VAL A 40 -15.21 14.93 -18.71
CA VAL A 40 -16.09 13.76 -18.66
C VAL A 40 -16.10 13.14 -20.04
N ASP A 41 -15.90 11.83 -20.10
CA ASP A 41 -16.02 11.02 -21.31
C ASP A 41 -17.05 9.91 -21.13
N GLU A 42 -17.54 9.41 -22.26
CA GLU A 42 -18.42 8.25 -22.31
C GLU A 42 -17.94 7.30 -23.40
N ASP A 43 -17.84 6.02 -23.06
CA ASP A 43 -17.50 4.97 -24.00
C ASP A 43 -18.52 3.83 -23.96
N ILE A 44 -18.64 3.12 -25.07
CA ILE A 44 -19.50 1.95 -25.21
C ILE A 44 -18.69 0.83 -25.85
N GLU A 45 -18.38 -0.18 -25.05
CA GLU A 45 -17.73 -1.41 -25.52
C GLU A 45 -18.80 -2.44 -25.90
N GLU A 46 -18.84 -2.80 -27.19
CA GLU A 46 -19.71 -3.85 -27.71
C GLU A 46 -18.87 -5.03 -28.23
N ASP A 47 -19.07 -6.20 -27.64
CA ASP A 47 -18.61 -7.50 -28.13
C ASP A 47 -19.84 -8.35 -28.50
N GLU A 48 -19.66 -9.45 -29.23
CA GLU A 48 -20.73 -10.28 -29.84
C GLU A 48 -21.86 -10.67 -28.88
N ASN A 49 -21.60 -10.73 -27.56
CA ASN A 49 -22.59 -11.07 -26.54
C ASN A 49 -22.67 -10.10 -25.35
N LEU A 50 -21.87 -9.02 -25.31
CA LEU A 50 -21.76 -8.13 -24.16
C LEU A 50 -21.71 -6.67 -24.60
N LYS A 51 -22.49 -5.83 -23.93
CA LYS A 51 -22.47 -4.39 -24.09
C LYS A 51 -22.19 -3.75 -22.74
N PHE A 52 -21.08 -3.02 -22.65
CA PHE A 52 -20.72 -2.24 -21.48
C PHE A 52 -20.77 -0.75 -21.80
N TYR A 53 -21.36 0.00 -20.90
CA TYR A 53 -21.35 1.45 -20.88
C TYR A 53 -20.32 1.89 -19.85
N THR A 54 -19.46 2.81 -20.23
CA THR A 54 -18.40 3.35 -19.38
C THR A 54 -18.55 4.86 -19.33
N LYS A 55 -18.41 5.43 -18.14
CA LYS A 55 -18.36 6.87 -17.93
C LYS A 55 -17.12 7.21 -17.12
N ILE A 56 -16.29 8.08 -17.68
CA ILE A 56 -15.00 8.46 -17.11
C ILE A 56 -15.06 9.94 -16.72
N GLY A 57 -14.56 10.27 -15.54
CA GLY A 57 -14.47 11.65 -15.07
C GLY A 57 -13.08 11.97 -14.56
N GLU A 58 -12.53 13.11 -14.98
CA GLU A 58 -11.31 13.66 -14.41
C GLU A 58 -11.68 14.73 -13.39
N PHE A 59 -11.22 14.56 -12.15
CA PHE A 59 -11.52 15.42 -11.02
C PHE A 59 -10.25 16.05 -10.47
N GLU A 60 -10.22 17.38 -10.40
CA GLU A 60 -9.17 18.11 -9.69
C GLU A 60 -9.53 18.23 -8.22
N ILE A 61 -8.64 17.74 -7.34
CA ILE A 61 -8.85 17.70 -5.89
C ILE A 61 -7.61 18.24 -5.16
N ASP A 62 -7.85 19.05 -4.14
CA ASP A 62 -6.82 19.58 -3.24
C ASP A 62 -6.99 18.94 -1.84
N PHE A 63 -5.92 18.36 -1.31
CA PHE A 63 -5.85 17.80 0.05
C PHE A 63 -4.93 18.65 0.92
N ASP A 64 -5.37 18.93 2.14
CA ASP A 64 -4.57 19.70 3.10
C ASP A 64 -3.40 18.87 3.66
N ASN A 65 -3.62 17.57 3.88
CA ASN A 65 -2.66 16.66 4.48
C ASN A 65 -2.62 15.31 3.74
N PHE A 66 -1.54 14.56 3.97
CA PHE A 66 -1.29 13.28 3.32
C PHE A 66 -2.27 12.19 3.73
N ARG A 67 -2.76 12.23 4.97
CA ARG A 67 -3.71 11.24 5.47
C ARG A 67 -5.04 11.29 4.71
N ASP A 68 -5.54 12.48 4.41
CA ASP A 68 -6.78 12.64 3.64
C ASP A 68 -6.63 12.19 2.18
N TYR A 69 -5.45 12.44 1.59
CA TYR A 69 -5.09 11.91 0.28
C TYR A 69 -5.08 10.37 0.28
N ILE A 70 -4.42 9.73 1.26
CA ILE A 70 -4.39 8.26 1.35
C ILE A 70 -5.79 7.68 1.61
N ASN A 71 -6.60 8.32 2.45
CA ASN A 71 -8.01 7.92 2.65
C ASN A 71 -8.82 7.96 1.34
N PHE A 72 -8.57 8.96 0.49
CA PHE A 72 -9.19 9.03 -0.83
C PHE A 72 -8.74 7.84 -1.70
N CYS A 73 -7.44 7.58 -1.80
CA CYS A 73 -6.88 6.49 -2.61
C CYS A 73 -7.46 5.13 -2.22
N LEU A 74 -7.55 4.85 -0.91
CA LEU A 74 -8.10 3.60 -0.38
C LEU A 74 -9.61 3.43 -0.64
N LYS A 75 -10.34 4.53 -0.84
CA LYS A 75 -11.80 4.49 -0.96
C LYS A 75 -12.27 4.37 -2.41
N TYR A 76 -11.66 5.10 -3.32
CA TYR A 76 -12.21 5.26 -4.67
C TYR A 76 -11.48 4.43 -5.73
N GLY A 77 -10.24 3.98 -5.48
CA GLY A 77 -9.53 3.15 -6.46
C GLY A 77 -9.20 3.88 -7.77
N ALA A 78 -9.07 5.20 -7.71
CA ALA A 78 -8.83 6.07 -8.87
C ALA A 78 -7.43 5.91 -9.45
N ASP A 79 -7.28 6.23 -10.75
CA ASP A 79 -5.97 6.53 -11.35
C ASP A 79 -5.61 8.00 -11.06
N ILE A 80 -4.40 8.23 -10.55
CA ILE A 80 -4.00 9.49 -9.93
C ILE A 80 -2.79 10.08 -10.66
N GLU A 81 -2.94 11.34 -11.05
CA GLU A 81 -1.84 12.22 -11.43
C GLU A 81 -1.60 13.26 -10.32
N VAL A 82 -0.41 13.28 -9.74
CA VAL A 82 -0.07 14.28 -8.70
C VAL A 82 0.50 15.53 -9.39
N ILE A 83 -0.16 16.66 -9.20
CA ILE A 83 0.23 17.95 -9.79
C ILE A 83 1.17 18.71 -8.84
N LYS A 84 0.90 18.66 -7.53
CA LYS A 84 1.71 19.27 -6.46
C LYS A 84 1.59 18.48 -5.15
N PRO A 85 2.55 18.61 -4.23
CA PRO A 85 3.79 19.38 -4.34
C PRO A 85 4.88 18.59 -5.10
N GLU A 86 5.97 19.27 -5.49
CA GLU A 86 7.18 18.58 -6.00
C GLU A 86 7.83 17.69 -4.94
N LYS A 87 7.76 18.14 -3.67
CA LYS A 87 8.27 17.46 -2.49
C LYS A 87 7.33 17.69 -1.31
N LEU A 88 7.05 16.63 -0.57
CA LEU A 88 6.23 16.65 0.63
C LEU A 88 7.06 16.16 1.81
N LYS A 89 7.29 17.05 2.78
CA LYS A 89 7.92 16.68 4.05
C LYS A 89 6.87 16.21 5.04
N LEU A 90 7.12 15.06 5.65
CA LEU A 90 6.24 14.45 6.65
C LEU A 90 7.02 14.16 7.91
N LYS A 91 6.46 14.54 9.06
CA LYS A 91 7.01 14.12 10.35
C LYS A 91 6.74 12.65 10.60
N ALA A 92 7.55 12.04 11.46
CA ALA A 92 7.44 10.64 11.84
C ALA A 92 6.02 10.25 12.29
N ASN A 93 5.37 11.08 13.10
CA ASN A 93 4.02 10.81 13.56
C ASN A 93 3.00 10.83 12.41
N GLU A 94 3.14 11.76 11.45
CA GLU A 94 2.22 11.87 10.31
C GLU A 94 2.30 10.63 9.42
N ILE A 95 3.52 10.18 9.06
CA ILE A 95 3.68 8.99 8.22
C ILE A 95 3.32 7.71 8.98
N ASN A 96 3.69 7.58 10.25
CA ASN A 96 3.33 6.39 11.05
C ASN A 96 1.82 6.26 11.24
N GLU A 97 1.09 7.37 11.40
CA GLU A 97 -0.38 7.36 11.44
C GLU A 97 -0.99 6.89 10.10
N VAL A 98 -0.40 7.33 8.99
CA VAL A 98 -0.83 6.92 7.64
C VAL A 98 -0.54 5.43 7.38
N LEU A 99 0.64 4.93 7.77
CA LEU A 99 0.99 3.52 7.64
C LEU A 99 0.03 2.65 8.48
N ALA A 100 -0.29 3.08 9.71
CA ALA A 100 -1.27 2.40 10.56
C ALA A 100 -2.67 2.40 9.95
N LEU A 101 -3.08 3.50 9.30
CA LEU A 101 -4.34 3.58 8.55
C LEU A 101 -4.38 2.55 7.43
N VAL A 102 -3.32 2.46 6.62
CA VAL A 102 -3.21 1.49 5.51
C VAL A 102 -3.29 0.05 6.04
N ILE A 103 -2.47 -0.31 7.03
CA ILE A 103 -2.50 -1.65 7.65
C ILE A 103 -3.92 -1.97 8.14
N THR A 104 -4.57 -1.03 8.82
CA THR A 104 -5.91 -1.23 9.38
C THR A 104 -6.96 -1.41 8.29
N ALA A 105 -6.92 -0.62 7.22
CA ALA A 105 -7.85 -0.71 6.10
C ALA A 105 -7.76 -2.09 5.43
N PHE A 106 -6.56 -2.53 5.05
CA PHE A 106 -6.38 -3.82 4.39
C PHE A 106 -6.63 -4.99 5.34
N LYS A 107 -6.19 -4.92 6.61
CA LYS A 107 -6.50 -5.98 7.59
C LYS A 107 -7.99 -6.13 7.81
N SER A 108 -8.74 -5.02 7.91
CA SER A 108 -10.21 -5.07 8.03
C SER A 108 -10.86 -5.69 6.79
N PHE A 109 -10.33 -5.39 5.59
CA PHE A 109 -10.79 -6.01 4.35
C PHE A 109 -10.56 -7.52 4.36
N VAL A 110 -9.34 -7.98 4.67
CA VAL A 110 -9.01 -9.41 4.78
C VAL A 110 -9.90 -10.08 5.82
N ASP A 111 -10.10 -9.46 6.98
CA ASP A 111 -10.93 -10.01 8.05
C ASP A 111 -12.40 -10.14 7.64
N THR A 112 -12.92 -9.20 6.85
CA THR A 112 -14.31 -9.19 6.37
C THR A 112 -14.53 -10.19 5.25
N TYR A 113 -13.69 -10.14 4.21
CA TYR A 113 -13.92 -10.88 2.97
C TYR A 113 -13.12 -12.18 2.85
N LYS A 114 -12.14 -12.40 3.73
CA LYS A 114 -11.22 -13.55 3.72
C LYS A 114 -10.45 -13.66 2.40
N ILE A 115 -10.10 -12.51 1.82
CA ILE A 115 -9.27 -12.35 0.63
C ILE A 115 -8.18 -11.34 0.95
N GLY A 116 -6.94 -11.68 0.66
CA GLY A 116 -5.77 -10.81 0.80
C GLY A 116 -4.72 -11.18 -0.23
N PHE A 117 -3.63 -10.40 -0.26
CA PHE A 117 -2.54 -10.67 -1.19
C PHE A 117 -1.74 -11.90 -0.76
N ASN A 118 -1.42 -12.75 -1.73
CA ASN A 118 -0.46 -13.83 -1.53
C ASN A 118 0.94 -13.31 -1.80
N VAL A 119 1.84 -13.49 -0.84
CA VAL A 119 3.25 -13.19 -1.03
C VAL A 119 3.97 -14.46 -1.48
N TYR A 120 4.45 -14.45 -2.73
CA TYR A 120 5.11 -15.62 -3.33
C TYR A 120 6.61 -15.62 -3.05
N VAL A 121 7.09 -16.72 -2.46
CA VAL A 121 8.53 -17.03 -2.34
C VAL A 121 8.94 -17.74 -3.64
N LYS A 122 9.46 -16.99 -4.62
CA LYS A 122 9.78 -17.52 -5.96
C LYS A 122 10.94 -18.52 -5.97
N GLU A 123 11.91 -18.36 -5.06
CA GLU A 123 13.09 -19.22 -4.98
C GLU A 123 13.38 -19.56 -3.53
N LYS A 124 13.71 -20.84 -3.25
CA LYS A 124 14.30 -21.21 -1.96
C LYS A 124 15.75 -20.74 -1.95
N LYS A 125 15.97 -19.48 -1.58
CA LYS A 125 17.30 -19.01 -1.17
C LYS A 125 17.62 -19.64 0.18
N ASP A 126 18.77 -20.31 0.26
CA ASP A 126 19.29 -20.78 1.55
C ASP A 126 19.93 -19.57 2.24
N ILE A 127 19.21 -18.99 3.19
CA ILE A 127 19.63 -17.83 3.98
C ILE A 127 19.93 -18.27 5.41
N ASP A 128 21.03 -17.77 5.99
CA ASP A 128 21.33 -18.03 7.39
C ASP A 128 20.59 -17.03 8.30
N VAL A 129 19.53 -17.49 8.95
CA VAL A 129 18.72 -16.69 9.89
C VAL A 129 19.56 -16.18 11.07
N GLU A 130 20.58 -16.92 11.51
CA GLU A 130 21.42 -16.53 12.63
C GLU A 130 22.36 -15.37 12.29
N GLU A 131 22.69 -15.15 11.00
CA GLU A 131 23.40 -13.94 10.57
C GLU A 131 22.53 -12.70 10.73
N TYR A 132 21.27 -12.75 10.30
CA TYR A 132 20.34 -11.64 10.46
C TYR A 132 20.03 -11.33 11.94
N LYS A 133 20.13 -12.31 12.86
CA LYS A 133 20.00 -12.03 14.30
C LYS A 133 21.16 -11.20 14.86
N LYS A 134 22.35 -11.27 14.25
CA LYS A 134 23.53 -10.49 14.67
C LYS A 134 23.44 -9.03 14.20
N GLY A 135 22.77 -8.79 13.07
CA GLY A 135 22.78 -7.51 12.37
C GLY A 135 23.85 -7.51 11.28
N LYS A 136 23.49 -7.08 10.06
CA LYS A 136 24.36 -7.18 8.88
C LYS A 136 25.16 -5.90 8.62
N TYR A 137 24.61 -4.76 9.03
CA TYR A 137 25.19 -3.45 8.75
C TYR A 137 25.45 -2.71 10.06
N ASP A 138 26.55 -1.97 10.10
CA ASP A 138 26.79 -1.00 11.16
C ASP A 138 26.08 0.34 10.90
N GLU A 139 26.19 1.28 11.84
CA GLU A 139 25.49 2.57 11.71
C GLU A 139 26.09 3.48 10.64
N GLU A 140 27.38 3.31 10.26
CA GLU A 140 27.97 4.08 9.16
C GLU A 140 27.39 3.60 7.81
N GLU A 141 27.32 2.28 7.60
CA GLU A 141 26.69 1.68 6.43
C GLU A 141 25.19 2.02 6.32
N ILE A 142 24.47 2.06 7.45
CA ILE A 142 23.06 2.48 7.49
C ILE A 142 22.91 3.93 7.03
N VAL A 143 23.82 4.83 7.45
CA VAL A 143 23.80 6.22 7.02
C VAL A 143 24.04 6.33 5.52
N ASP A 144 24.96 5.55 4.95
CA ASP A 144 25.20 5.55 3.50
C ASP A 144 23.93 5.19 2.70
N PHE A 145 23.21 4.13 3.10
CA PHE A 145 21.93 3.79 2.47
C PHE A 145 20.87 4.89 2.63
N GLU A 146 20.85 5.55 3.78
CA GLU A 146 19.95 6.65 4.04
C GLU A 146 20.25 7.88 3.17
N GLU A 147 21.52 8.15 2.87
CA GLU A 147 21.94 9.17 1.90
C GLU A 147 21.53 8.80 0.48
N ASP A 148 21.50 7.50 0.16
CA ASP A 148 20.94 6.97 -1.09
C ASP A 148 19.40 6.99 -1.12
N GLY A 149 18.73 7.54 -0.11
CA GLY A 149 17.28 7.73 -0.07
C GLY A 149 16.50 6.53 0.47
N PHE A 150 17.15 5.57 1.12
CA PHE A 150 16.45 4.57 1.91
C PHE A 150 15.98 5.16 3.24
N ILE A 151 14.89 4.60 3.76
CA ILE A 151 14.31 4.95 5.06
C ILE A 151 14.45 3.73 5.96
N ARG A 152 15.11 3.91 7.12
CA ARG A 152 15.15 2.87 8.15
C ARG A 152 13.77 2.71 8.80
N VAL A 153 13.26 1.49 8.77
CA VAL A 153 11.94 1.10 9.25
C VAL A 153 12.07 -0.10 10.17
N LYS A 154 11.26 -0.12 11.23
CA LYS A 154 11.05 -1.31 12.07
C LYS A 154 9.64 -1.82 11.86
N ALA A 155 9.52 -3.09 11.49
CA ALA A 155 8.25 -3.78 11.29
C ALA A 155 8.16 -5.00 12.20
N VAL A 156 6.96 -5.31 12.68
CA VAL A 156 6.68 -6.49 13.50
C VAL A 156 5.59 -7.31 12.82
N PHE A 157 5.89 -8.57 12.52
CA PHE A 157 4.98 -9.50 11.86
C PHE A 157 4.54 -10.60 12.81
N GLU A 158 3.31 -11.08 12.63
CA GLU A 158 2.85 -12.35 13.20
C GLU A 158 3.29 -13.49 12.29
N GLY A 159 3.82 -14.56 12.88
CA GLY A 159 4.21 -15.76 12.15
C GLY A 159 3.65 -17.02 12.82
N VAL A 160 3.09 -17.91 12.01
CA VAL A 160 2.59 -19.21 12.45
C VAL A 160 3.11 -20.31 11.53
N GLY A 161 3.69 -21.36 12.09
CA GLY A 161 4.21 -22.49 11.32
C GLY A 161 4.75 -23.63 12.17
N LYS A 162 5.30 -24.64 11.49
CA LYS A 162 5.83 -25.85 12.15
C LYS A 162 7.20 -25.63 12.78
N ASP A 163 7.94 -24.63 12.31
CA ASP A 163 9.32 -24.37 12.68
C ASP A 163 9.61 -22.85 12.56
N GLU A 164 10.34 -22.30 13.53
CA GLU A 164 10.66 -20.86 13.56
C GLU A 164 11.57 -20.46 12.39
N ASP A 165 12.60 -21.26 12.12
CA ASP A 165 13.57 -20.98 11.08
C ASP A 165 12.89 -20.97 9.70
N GLU A 166 12.02 -21.95 9.42
CA GLU A 166 11.24 -21.96 8.16
C GLU A 166 10.33 -20.73 8.00
N VAL A 167 9.60 -20.34 9.04
CA VAL A 167 8.70 -19.17 8.98
C VAL A 167 9.49 -17.88 8.77
N VAL A 168 10.57 -17.68 9.52
CA VAL A 168 11.43 -16.51 9.41
C VAL A 168 12.09 -16.47 8.03
N LYS A 169 12.58 -17.61 7.52
CA LYS A 169 13.17 -17.70 6.18
C LYS A 169 12.20 -17.26 5.10
N ASN A 170 10.96 -17.75 5.14
CA ASN A 170 9.95 -17.39 4.15
C ASN A 170 9.64 -15.88 4.17
N LEU A 171 9.57 -15.27 5.35
CA LEU A 171 9.41 -13.81 5.48
C LEU A 171 10.62 -13.06 4.91
N LEU A 172 11.83 -13.45 5.28
CA LEU A 172 13.05 -12.79 4.82
C LEU A 172 13.22 -12.88 3.30
N VAL A 173 13.02 -14.06 2.71
CA VAL A 173 13.15 -14.25 1.25
C VAL A 173 12.08 -13.47 0.48
N SER A 174 10.88 -13.31 1.05
CA SER A 174 9.84 -12.53 0.37
C SER A 174 10.10 -11.01 0.41
N LEU A 175 10.72 -10.53 1.49
CA LEU A 175 11.14 -9.14 1.66
C LEU A 175 12.46 -8.80 0.92
N ASP A 176 13.36 -9.76 0.71
CA ASP A 176 14.67 -9.57 0.08
C ASP A 176 14.55 -9.19 -1.42
N ARG A 177 14.52 -7.87 -1.69
CA ARG A 177 14.35 -7.25 -3.01
C ARG A 177 15.30 -6.06 -3.16
N GLU A 178 15.51 -5.57 -4.38
CA GLU A 178 16.45 -4.48 -4.68
C GLU A 178 16.23 -3.23 -3.80
N ASP A 179 14.98 -2.85 -3.58
CA ASP A 179 14.60 -1.66 -2.82
C ASP A 179 14.26 -1.92 -1.34
N ILE A 180 14.57 -3.12 -0.83
CA ILE A 180 14.38 -3.53 0.57
C ILE A 180 15.61 -4.26 1.10
N ILE A 181 16.30 -3.65 2.06
CA ILE A 181 17.50 -4.17 2.69
C ILE A 181 17.18 -4.59 4.13
N ILE A 182 17.36 -5.86 4.44
CA ILE A 182 17.11 -6.37 5.79
C ILE A 182 18.39 -6.29 6.61
N ASN A 183 18.38 -5.50 7.68
CA ASN A 183 19.52 -5.35 8.56
C ASN A 183 19.52 -6.42 9.66
N LYS A 184 18.42 -6.50 10.43
CA LYS A 184 18.38 -7.31 11.65
C LYS A 184 17.00 -7.89 11.91
N ILE A 185 16.97 -9.06 12.55
CA ILE A 185 15.74 -9.66 13.07
C ILE A 185 15.82 -10.01 14.55
N ILE A 186 14.65 -10.03 15.21
CA ILE A 186 14.44 -10.57 16.55
C ILE A 186 13.13 -11.35 16.52
N THR A 187 13.13 -12.55 17.10
CA THR A 187 11.95 -13.41 17.17
C THR A 187 11.51 -13.62 18.61
N LYS A 188 10.21 -13.83 18.80
CA LYS A 188 9.63 -14.25 20.07
C LYS A 188 8.53 -15.28 19.82
N ASN A 189 8.78 -16.53 20.18
CA ASN A 189 7.79 -17.60 20.13
C ASN A 189 6.94 -17.63 21.41
N PHE A 190 5.64 -17.88 21.27
CA PHE A 190 4.69 -18.00 22.37
C PHE A 190 4.29 -19.45 22.67
N GLU A 191 4.69 -20.42 21.84
CA GLU A 191 4.34 -21.83 22.00
C GLU A 191 5.58 -22.73 22.16
N ASP A 192 5.41 -23.86 22.87
CA ASP A 192 6.47 -24.86 23.06
C ASP A 192 6.66 -25.78 21.84
N LYS A 193 5.65 -25.86 20.97
CA LYS A 193 5.64 -26.73 19.77
C LYS A 193 5.28 -25.91 18.54
N GLY A 194 6.17 -25.91 17.55
CA GLY A 194 6.03 -25.07 16.38
C GLY A 194 6.38 -23.61 16.66
N PHE A 195 6.07 -22.74 15.72
CA PHE A 195 6.24 -21.31 15.85
C PHE A 195 4.88 -20.63 15.80
N ASN A 196 4.53 -19.91 16.86
CA ASN A 196 3.42 -18.98 16.90
C ASN A 196 3.93 -17.77 17.67
N GLY A 197 4.31 -16.72 16.95
CA GLY A 197 5.17 -15.70 17.52
C GLY A 197 5.20 -14.40 16.74
N LEU A 198 6.02 -13.49 17.26
CA LEU A 198 6.33 -12.22 16.61
C LEU A 198 7.72 -12.28 16.00
N ILE A 199 7.85 -11.67 14.82
CA ILE A 199 9.11 -11.46 14.11
C ILE A 199 9.28 -9.95 13.94
N ALA A 200 10.19 -9.36 14.69
CA ALA A 200 10.58 -7.96 14.54
C ALA A 200 11.74 -7.88 13.53
N VAL A 201 11.60 -6.99 12.55
CA VAL A 201 12.56 -6.77 11.47
C VAL A 201 12.97 -5.31 11.45
N ASP A 202 14.27 -5.04 11.52
CA ASP A 202 14.90 -3.75 11.22
C ASP A 202 15.36 -3.82 9.76
N LEU A 203 14.79 -2.96 8.92
CA LEU A 203 15.04 -2.92 7.48
C LEU A 203 15.22 -1.49 7.01
N LEU A 204 15.82 -1.32 5.85
CA LEU A 204 15.84 -0.08 5.10
C LEU A 204 15.08 -0.29 3.80
N CYS A 205 14.21 0.62 3.42
CA CYS A 205 13.52 0.52 2.13
C CYS A 205 13.27 1.90 1.52
N LYS A 206 13.03 1.92 0.21
CA LYS A 206 12.58 3.12 -0.48
C LYS A 206 11.14 3.49 -0.04
N PRO A 207 10.69 4.74 -0.24
CA PRO A 207 9.45 5.21 0.35
C PRO A 207 8.20 4.42 -0.07
N PHE A 208 8.13 4.01 -1.34
CA PHE A 208 7.04 3.24 -1.91
C PHE A 208 6.88 1.87 -1.22
N GLU A 209 7.98 1.19 -0.97
CA GLU A 209 8.07 -0.16 -0.42
C GLU A 209 7.56 -0.20 1.01
N MET A 210 7.66 0.90 1.76
CA MET A 210 7.02 1.01 3.09
C MET A 210 5.52 0.76 3.00
N PHE A 211 4.86 1.28 1.97
CA PHE A 211 3.43 1.10 1.73
C PHE A 211 3.12 -0.29 1.21
N GLU A 212 3.96 -0.86 0.33
CA GLU A 212 3.82 -2.26 -0.10
C GLU A 212 3.89 -3.20 1.11
N ILE A 213 4.88 -3.00 2.00
CA ILE A 213 4.99 -3.79 3.24
C ILE A 213 3.72 -3.63 4.08
N ALA A 214 3.22 -2.40 4.25
CA ALA A 214 2.05 -2.11 5.06
C ALA A 214 0.78 -2.82 4.57
N TYR A 215 0.46 -2.76 3.27
CA TYR A 215 -0.81 -3.33 2.76
C TYR A 215 -0.71 -4.83 2.44
N LYS A 216 0.47 -5.31 2.03
CA LYS A 216 0.62 -6.67 1.49
C LYS A 216 1.02 -7.69 2.54
N TYR A 217 1.89 -7.30 3.47
CA TYR A 217 2.38 -8.18 4.54
C TYR A 217 1.62 -8.00 5.85
N LEU A 218 0.84 -6.92 5.97
CA LEU A 218 -0.01 -6.61 7.13
C LEU A 218 0.72 -6.78 8.48
N PRO A 219 1.87 -6.11 8.68
CA PRO A 219 2.55 -6.16 9.97
C PRO A 219 1.63 -5.68 11.09
N VAL A 220 1.84 -6.20 12.30
CA VAL A 220 1.16 -5.73 13.52
C VAL A 220 1.51 -4.27 13.80
N ALA A 221 2.75 -3.89 13.52
CA ALA A 221 3.24 -2.52 13.66
C ALA A 221 4.34 -2.25 12.65
N LEU A 222 4.39 -1.03 12.12
CA LEU A 222 5.44 -0.54 11.25
C LEU A 222 5.73 0.92 11.61
N SER A 223 7.00 1.28 11.76
CA SER A 223 7.41 2.65 12.13
C SER A 223 8.71 3.02 11.46
N ILE A 224 8.77 4.24 10.94
CA ILE A 224 10.03 4.86 10.52
C ILE A 224 10.91 5.17 11.74
N GLN A 225 12.22 5.24 11.54
CA GLN A 225 13.21 5.52 12.59
C GLN A 225 13.86 6.92 12.48
N LYS A 226 13.33 7.79 11.60
CA LYS A 226 13.72 9.20 11.46
C LYS A 226 12.63 10.14 11.97
N ASP A 227 13.00 11.38 12.28
CA ASP A 227 12.08 12.43 12.72
C ASP A 227 11.21 12.97 11.58
N GLU A 228 11.77 13.02 10.36
CA GLU A 228 11.07 13.44 9.14
C GLU A 228 11.53 12.63 7.94
N ILE A 229 10.64 12.50 6.95
CA ILE A 229 10.94 11.98 5.62
C ILE A 229 10.48 12.99 4.56
N GLU A 230 11.04 12.87 3.36
CA GLU A 230 10.64 13.65 2.21
C GLU A 230 10.17 12.69 1.11
N LEU A 231 8.95 12.92 0.62
CA LEU A 231 8.39 12.22 -0.52
C LEU A 231 8.44 13.14 -1.74
N THR A 232 8.95 12.66 -2.86
CA THR A 232 8.88 13.36 -4.15
C THR A 232 7.46 13.28 -4.73
N LEU A 233 7.18 14.09 -5.74
CA LEU A 233 5.93 14.02 -6.50
C LEU A 233 5.65 12.60 -7.02
N SER A 234 6.68 11.94 -7.57
CA SER A 234 6.59 10.56 -8.05
C SER A 234 6.27 9.59 -6.91
N ASP A 235 6.93 9.70 -5.76
CA ASP A 235 6.61 8.83 -4.61
C ASP A 235 5.15 8.97 -4.20
N ILE A 236 4.64 10.21 -4.10
CA ILE A 236 3.24 10.46 -3.72
C ILE A 236 2.29 9.79 -4.72
N GLN A 237 2.56 9.95 -6.02
CA GLN A 237 1.75 9.40 -7.09
C GLN A 237 1.78 7.87 -7.10
N ASP A 238 2.96 7.28 -7.04
CA ASP A 238 3.15 5.83 -7.08
C ASP A 238 2.47 5.17 -5.87
N ILE A 239 2.60 5.76 -4.68
CA ILE A 239 1.90 5.32 -3.47
C ILE A 239 0.37 5.38 -3.68
N GLY A 240 -0.15 6.49 -4.22
CA GLY A 240 -1.59 6.64 -4.46
C GLY A 240 -2.13 5.59 -5.41
N ASN A 241 -1.49 5.44 -6.57
CA ASN A 241 -1.88 4.49 -7.62
C ASN A 241 -1.78 3.04 -7.14
N GLU A 242 -0.73 2.69 -6.39
CA GLU A 242 -0.58 1.34 -5.84
C GLU A 242 -1.68 1.01 -4.84
N LEU A 243 -2.00 1.91 -3.91
CA LEU A 243 -3.05 1.67 -2.92
C LEU A 243 -4.44 1.61 -3.57
N SER A 244 -4.70 2.48 -4.54
CA SER A 244 -5.94 2.48 -5.32
C SER A 244 -6.08 1.21 -6.14
N GLY A 245 -5.02 0.80 -6.86
CA GLY A 245 -4.97 -0.45 -7.61
C GLY A 245 -5.14 -1.68 -6.73
N ALA A 246 -4.45 -1.73 -5.58
CA ALA A 246 -4.55 -2.85 -4.64
C ALA A 246 -5.98 -2.99 -4.07
N MET A 247 -6.64 -1.88 -3.74
CA MET A 247 -8.04 -1.91 -3.29
C MET A 247 -9.01 -2.32 -4.40
N PHE A 248 -8.76 -1.86 -5.63
CA PHE A 248 -9.53 -2.27 -6.80
C PHE A 248 -9.41 -3.77 -7.06
N GLU A 249 -8.18 -4.31 -7.08
CA GLU A 249 -7.91 -5.74 -7.29
C GLU A 249 -8.61 -6.61 -6.25
N LEU A 250 -8.49 -6.26 -4.97
CA LEU A 250 -9.15 -6.99 -3.88
C LEU A 250 -10.67 -6.93 -3.98
N SER A 251 -11.23 -5.76 -4.29
CA SER A 251 -12.68 -5.57 -4.44
C SER A 251 -13.21 -6.39 -5.61
N HIS A 252 -12.49 -6.42 -6.72
CA HIS A 252 -12.85 -7.23 -7.89
C HIS A 252 -12.76 -8.73 -7.59
N ALA A 253 -11.73 -9.17 -6.86
CA ALA A 253 -11.60 -10.56 -6.42
C ALA A 253 -12.76 -11.02 -5.54
N VAL A 254 -13.34 -10.13 -4.71
CA VAL A 254 -14.55 -10.42 -3.93
C VAL A 254 -15.75 -10.66 -4.85
N VAL A 255 -15.96 -9.77 -5.83
CA VAL A 255 -17.09 -9.88 -6.77
C VAL A 255 -16.97 -11.15 -7.62
N MET A 256 -15.77 -11.49 -8.10
CA MET A 256 -15.54 -12.69 -8.92
C MET A 256 -15.67 -14.00 -8.14
N ARG A 257 -15.66 -13.96 -6.80
CA ARG A 257 -15.91 -15.12 -5.93
C ARG A 257 -17.41 -15.35 -5.67
N ALA A 258 -18.23 -14.32 -5.79
CA ALA A 258 -19.68 -14.34 -5.51
C ALA A 258 -20.47 -14.99 -6.65
#